data_AF-A0A3M1AFP6-F1
#
_entry.id   AF-A0A3M1AFP6-F1
#
_cell.length_a   1.000
_cell.length_b   1.000
_cell.length_c   1.000
_cell.angle_alpha   90.00
_cell.angle_beta   90.00
_cell.angle_gamma   90.00
#
_symmetry.space_group_name_H-M   'P 1'
#
loop_
_entity.id
_entity.type
_entity.pdbx_description
1 polymer ?
#
loop_
_entity_poly.entity_id
_entity_poly.type
_entity_poly.pdbx_seq_one_letter_code
_entity_poly.pdbx_strand_id
1 'polypeptide(L)'
;MLTSDLLRYKINDKYITPRYLTRKHASYYLQIARDLISIFQEHVGKTRGELEAALDTFEGGRVGYKIVRGLAKILEGFAEFAPNYEYDYTEIRLRLFEFAESYRPIVRQPDLVHQITRESVLEKFEKEVSPLPENLYGDLPESQILVRMNRVPQPEELLRRYNLALAQGLLYRCYRMEIKIWDSYKTVFHYLKLAQLMHKIYQEGE
;
A
#
# COMPACT_ATOMS: atom_id res chain seq x y z
N MET A 1 1.03 -6.41 -4.94
CA MET A 1 0.34 -7.72 -4.97
C MET A 1 -0.78 -7.71 -3.94
N LEU A 2 -1.79 -8.57 -4.07
CA LEU A 2 -2.86 -8.66 -3.09
C LEU A 2 -2.39 -9.44 -1.86
N THR A 3 -2.69 -8.90 -0.67
CA THR A 3 -2.49 -9.57 0.61
C THR A 3 -3.53 -10.69 0.81
N SER A 4 -3.23 -11.65 1.67
CA SER A 4 -4.05 -12.86 1.80
C SER A 4 -5.48 -12.62 2.30
N ASP A 5 -5.68 -11.58 3.09
CA ASP A 5 -6.99 -11.13 3.59
C ASP A 5 -7.90 -10.60 2.46
N LEU A 6 -7.30 -10.04 1.41
CA LEU A 6 -7.98 -9.51 0.23
C LEU A 6 -8.24 -10.56 -0.86
N LEU A 7 -7.71 -11.78 -0.71
CA LEU A 7 -7.95 -12.85 -1.68
C LEU A 7 -9.42 -13.28 -1.67
N ARG A 8 -9.98 -13.39 -2.87
CA ARG A 8 -11.34 -13.86 -3.14
C ARG A 8 -11.27 -15.16 -3.92
N TYR A 9 -11.65 -16.25 -3.27
CA TYR A 9 -11.68 -17.57 -3.89
C TYR A 9 -12.88 -18.36 -3.38
N LYS A 10 -13.20 -19.45 -4.08
CA LYS A 10 -14.17 -20.44 -3.66
C LYS A 10 -13.42 -21.74 -3.42
N ILE A 11 -13.66 -22.35 -2.27
CA ILE A 11 -13.25 -23.73 -2.00
C ILE A 11 -14.43 -24.62 -2.36
N ASN A 12 -14.19 -25.58 -3.25
CA ASN A 12 -14.99 -26.79 -3.40
C ASN A 12 -14.12 -27.96 -2.92
N ASP A 13 -14.71 -29.13 -2.64
CA ASP A 13 -14.03 -30.28 -2.00
C ASP A 13 -12.61 -30.57 -2.51
N LYS A 14 -12.37 -30.45 -3.82
CA LYS A 14 -11.08 -30.74 -4.46
C LYS A 14 -10.35 -29.53 -5.05
N TYR A 15 -11.00 -28.37 -5.13
CA TYR A 15 -10.49 -27.24 -5.91
C TYR A 15 -10.65 -25.90 -5.21
N ILE A 16 -9.57 -25.11 -5.24
CA ILE A 16 -9.58 -23.69 -4.88
C ILE A 16 -9.63 -22.89 -6.18
N THR A 17 -10.70 -22.14 -6.38
CA THR A 17 -10.91 -21.37 -7.61
C THR A 17 -10.98 -19.87 -7.30
N PRO A 18 -10.15 -19.01 -7.94
CA PRO A 18 -10.24 -17.57 -7.77
C PRO A 18 -11.60 -17.04 -8.24
N ARG A 19 -12.18 -16.11 -7.49
CA ARG A 19 -13.40 -15.39 -7.87
C ARG A 19 -13.06 -14.14 -8.67
N TYR A 20 -12.71 -14.35 -9.94
CA TYR A 20 -12.36 -13.26 -10.85
C TYR A 20 -13.51 -12.26 -11.04
N LEU A 21 -13.13 -11.03 -11.40
CA LEU A 21 -14.04 -10.03 -11.94
C LEU A 21 -14.41 -10.44 -13.36
N THR A 22 -15.65 -10.90 -13.54
CA THR A 22 -16.17 -11.41 -14.81
C THR A 22 -16.85 -10.32 -15.64
N ARG A 23 -16.94 -10.52 -16.97
CA ARG A 23 -17.64 -9.61 -17.88
C ARG A 23 -19.13 -9.39 -17.56
N LYS A 24 -19.78 -10.37 -16.90
CA LYS A 24 -21.21 -10.29 -16.51
C LYS A 24 -21.56 -9.03 -15.69
N HIS A 25 -20.62 -8.53 -14.89
CA HIS A 25 -20.78 -7.34 -14.05
C HIS A 25 -19.74 -6.27 -14.39
N ALA A 26 -19.27 -6.24 -15.65
CA ALA A 26 -18.19 -5.34 -16.08
C ALA A 26 -18.50 -3.88 -15.78
N SER A 27 -19.69 -3.39 -16.12
CA SER A 27 -20.07 -1.98 -15.91
C SER A 27 -19.97 -1.56 -14.44
N TYR A 28 -20.37 -2.44 -13.51
CA TYR A 28 -20.27 -2.19 -12.07
C TYR A 28 -18.81 -2.10 -11.60
N TYR A 29 -17.97 -3.04 -12.02
CA TYR A 29 -16.55 -3.03 -11.64
C TYR A 29 -15.78 -1.87 -12.28
N LEU A 30 -16.12 -1.51 -13.53
CA LEU A 30 -15.53 -0.36 -14.21
C LEU A 30 -15.91 0.95 -13.51
N GLN A 31 -17.14 1.07 -13.01
CA GLN A 31 -17.52 2.24 -12.24
C GLN A 31 -16.70 2.35 -10.96
N ILE A 32 -16.59 1.27 -10.18
CA ILE A 32 -15.74 1.26 -8.97
C ILE A 32 -14.30 1.65 -9.30
N ALA A 33 -13.74 1.10 -10.38
CA ALA A 33 -12.38 1.44 -10.80
C ALA A 33 -12.23 2.93 -11.15
N ARG A 34 -13.19 3.52 -11.86
CA ARG A 34 -13.20 4.97 -12.15
C ARG A 34 -13.28 5.81 -10.89
N ASP A 35 -14.20 5.48 -9.99
CA ASP A 35 -14.38 6.21 -8.74
C ASP A 35 -13.10 6.17 -7.89
N LEU A 36 -12.48 4.99 -7.76
CA LEU A 36 -11.21 4.83 -7.05
C LEU A 36 -10.08 5.63 -7.70
N ILE A 37 -10.00 5.64 -9.04
CA ILE A 37 -9.03 6.47 -9.75
C ILE A 37 -9.25 7.96 -9.44
N SER A 38 -10.51 8.43 -9.47
CA SER A 38 -10.85 9.83 -9.11
C SER A 38 -10.40 10.16 -7.69
N ILE A 39 -10.71 9.29 -6.72
CA ILE A 39 -10.30 9.48 -5.32
C ILE A 39 -8.79 9.64 -5.22
N PHE A 40 -8.00 8.77 -5.85
CA PHE A 40 -6.53 8.91 -5.82
C PHE A 40 -6.05 10.22 -6.46
N GLN A 41 -6.66 10.64 -7.58
CA GLN A 41 -6.29 11.89 -8.24
C GLN A 41 -6.62 13.13 -7.39
N GLU A 42 -7.76 13.12 -6.70
CA GLU A 42 -8.20 14.21 -5.80
C GLU A 42 -7.38 14.27 -4.48
N HIS A 43 -6.63 13.22 -4.16
CA HIS A 43 -5.79 13.14 -2.96
C HIS A 43 -4.30 13.32 -3.25
N VAL A 44 -3.91 13.66 -4.49
CA VAL A 44 -2.55 14.11 -4.77
C VAL A 44 -2.25 15.36 -3.96
N GLY A 45 -1.13 15.35 -3.23
CA GLY A 45 -0.75 16.40 -2.27
C GLY A 45 -1.33 16.23 -0.86
N LYS A 46 -2.16 15.21 -0.61
CA LYS A 46 -2.68 14.88 0.72
C LYS A 46 -1.92 13.73 1.36
N THR A 47 -2.07 13.57 2.66
CA THR A 47 -1.47 12.45 3.40
C THR A 47 -2.10 11.12 3.01
N ARG A 48 -1.34 10.03 3.18
CA ARG A 48 -1.83 8.67 2.98
C ARG A 48 -2.99 8.36 3.92
N GLY A 49 -2.94 8.83 5.17
CA GLY A 49 -4.04 8.67 6.12
C GLY A 49 -5.35 9.32 5.65
N GLU A 50 -5.29 10.51 5.04
CA GLU A 50 -6.48 11.14 4.45
C GLU A 50 -7.04 10.34 3.27
N LEU A 51 -6.16 9.82 2.40
CA LEU A 51 -6.57 8.93 1.31
C LEU A 51 -7.23 7.65 1.86
N GLU A 52 -6.63 7.02 2.87
CA GLU A 52 -7.15 5.81 3.49
C GLU A 52 -8.54 6.06 4.11
N ALA A 53 -8.73 7.19 4.81
CA ALA A 53 -10.04 7.59 5.34
C ALA A 53 -11.09 7.81 4.24
N ALA A 54 -10.70 8.39 3.10
CA ALA A 54 -11.58 8.56 1.95
C ALA A 54 -11.96 7.22 1.31
N LEU A 55 -11.01 6.29 1.22
CA LEU A 55 -11.25 4.94 0.72
C LEU A 55 -12.18 4.13 1.65
N ASP A 56 -12.01 4.25 2.96
CA ASP A 56 -12.89 3.63 3.96
C ASP A 56 -14.32 4.19 3.86
N THR A 57 -14.45 5.49 3.66
CA THR A 57 -15.75 6.14 3.44
C THR A 57 -16.40 5.64 2.14
N PHE A 58 -15.62 5.51 1.06
CA PHE A 58 -16.09 5.00 -0.22
C PHE A 58 -16.52 3.52 -0.16
N GLU A 59 -15.81 2.71 0.62
CA GLU A 59 -16.15 1.30 0.89
C GLU A 59 -17.52 1.17 1.57
N GLY A 60 -17.86 2.09 2.46
CA GLY A 60 -19.11 2.24 3.22
C GLY A 60 -20.19 1.18 2.98
N GLY A 61 -20.26 0.16 3.86
CA GLY A 61 -21.34 -0.84 3.92
C GLY A 61 -21.54 -1.71 2.66
N ARG A 62 -20.72 -1.57 1.61
CA ARG A 62 -20.93 -2.27 0.34
C ARG A 62 -20.70 -3.76 0.49
N VAL A 63 -21.63 -4.54 -0.07
CA VAL A 63 -21.41 -5.98 -0.29
C VAL A 63 -20.26 -6.14 -1.29
N GLY A 64 -19.12 -6.64 -0.82
CA GLY A 64 -17.94 -6.84 -1.68
C GLY A 64 -16.76 -5.90 -1.40
N TYR A 65 -16.64 -5.35 -0.19
CA TYR A 65 -15.51 -4.52 0.26
C TYR A 65 -14.11 -5.02 -0.16
N LYS A 66 -13.88 -6.35 -0.16
CA LYS A 66 -12.62 -6.96 -0.63
C LYS A 66 -12.23 -6.59 -2.08
N ILE A 67 -13.22 -6.31 -2.94
CA ILE A 67 -12.97 -5.85 -4.31
C ILE A 67 -12.45 -4.42 -4.28
N VAL A 68 -13.10 -3.54 -3.52
CA VAL A 68 -12.71 -2.13 -3.37
C VAL A 68 -11.30 -2.04 -2.81
N ARG A 69 -11.04 -2.66 -1.65
CA ARG A 69 -9.70 -2.70 -1.03
C ARG A 69 -8.64 -3.29 -1.94
N GLY A 70 -8.96 -4.39 -2.63
CA GLY A 70 -8.00 -5.01 -3.53
C GLY A 70 -7.71 -4.16 -4.76
N LEU A 71 -8.71 -3.48 -5.35
CA LEU A 71 -8.48 -2.53 -6.44
C LEU A 71 -7.66 -1.33 -5.98
N ALA A 72 -7.99 -0.75 -4.83
CA ALA A 72 -7.20 0.32 -4.21
C ALA A 72 -5.75 -0.12 -3.97
N LYS A 73 -5.53 -1.35 -3.49
CA LYS A 73 -4.18 -1.89 -3.28
C LYS A 73 -3.38 -2.06 -4.57
N ILE A 74 -4.04 -2.42 -5.67
CA ILE A 74 -3.38 -2.44 -6.99
C ILE A 74 -3.09 -1.01 -7.45
N LEU A 75 -4.00 -0.07 -7.19
CA LEU A 75 -3.87 1.34 -7.56
C LEU A 75 -2.74 2.05 -6.80
N GLU A 76 -2.50 1.70 -5.54
CA GLU A 76 -1.31 2.13 -4.78
C GLU A 76 0.01 1.83 -5.51
N GLY A 77 0.08 0.74 -6.29
CA GLY A 77 1.26 0.43 -7.09
C GLY A 77 1.53 1.40 -8.24
N PHE A 78 0.58 2.28 -8.55
CA PHE A 78 0.72 3.38 -9.51
C PHE A 78 0.98 4.73 -8.84
N ALA A 79 0.93 4.78 -7.51
CA ALA A 79 1.10 5.96 -6.71
C ALA A 79 2.53 6.05 -6.17
N GLU A 80 3.00 7.27 -5.97
CA GLU A 80 4.25 7.55 -5.28
C GLU A 80 3.96 8.27 -3.97
N PHE A 81 4.39 7.65 -2.88
CA PHE A 81 4.29 8.21 -1.54
C PHE A 81 5.68 8.59 -1.06
N ALA A 82 5.81 9.80 -0.51
CA ALA A 82 7.05 10.26 0.08
C ALA A 82 6.75 11.15 1.29
N PRO A 83 7.70 11.31 2.22
CA PRO A 83 7.62 12.35 3.23
C PRO A 83 7.50 13.74 2.59
N ASN A 84 6.87 14.70 3.27
CA ASN A 84 6.71 16.06 2.76
C ASN A 84 8.05 16.74 2.46
N TYR A 85 9.06 16.41 3.27
CA TYR A 85 10.40 16.96 3.18
C TYR A 85 11.44 15.87 3.45
N GLU A 86 12.62 16.02 2.84
CA GLU A 86 13.75 15.14 3.10
C GLU A 86 14.44 15.56 4.40
N TYR A 87 14.07 14.89 5.50
CA TYR A 87 14.73 15.00 6.78
C TYR A 87 15.29 13.65 7.22
N ASP A 88 16.35 13.68 8.03
CA ASP A 88 16.66 12.54 8.89
C ASP A 88 15.72 12.58 10.11
N TYR A 89 14.50 12.08 9.91
CA TYR A 89 13.47 12.03 10.94
C TYR A 89 13.91 11.28 12.20
N THR A 90 14.82 10.31 12.07
CA THR A 90 15.32 9.55 13.22
C THR A 90 16.26 10.40 14.06
N GLU A 91 17.23 11.05 13.43
CA GLU A 91 18.17 11.94 14.12
C GLU A 91 17.45 13.14 14.75
N ILE A 92 16.50 13.76 14.05
CA ILE A 92 15.74 14.90 14.59
C ILE A 92 14.93 14.46 15.82
N ARG A 93 14.28 13.29 15.78
CA ARG A 93 13.56 12.74 16.95
C ARG A 93 14.50 12.52 18.12
N LEU A 94 15.67 11.92 17.88
CA LEU A 94 16.66 11.66 18.92
C LEU A 94 17.11 12.96 19.58
N ARG A 95 17.56 13.94 18.78
CA ARG A 95 17.99 15.25 19.28
C ARG A 95 16.90 15.97 20.04
N LEU A 96 15.67 15.95 19.53
CA LEU A 96 14.54 16.61 20.19
C LEU A 96 14.25 15.99 21.54
N PHE A 97 14.25 14.66 21.64
CA PHE A 97 13.98 13.97 22.89
C PHE A 97 15.12 14.09 23.90
N GLU A 98 16.37 14.09 23.45
CA GLU A 98 17.54 14.37 24.30
C GLU A 98 17.51 15.83 24.81
N PHE A 99 17.21 16.79 23.94
CA PHE A 99 17.08 18.19 24.31
C PHE A 99 15.95 18.39 25.33
N ALA A 100 14.80 17.76 25.11
CA ALA A 100 13.64 17.82 26.00
C ALA A 100 13.92 17.23 27.39
N GLU A 101 14.90 16.35 27.55
CA GLU A 101 15.29 15.76 28.84
C GLU A 101 15.64 16.83 29.88
N SER A 102 16.36 17.87 29.45
CA SER A 102 16.82 18.97 30.31
C SER A 102 15.68 19.87 30.82
N TYR A 103 14.47 19.68 30.28
CA TYR A 103 13.30 20.52 30.57
C TYR A 103 12.18 19.73 31.26
N ARG A 104 12.45 18.52 31.78
CA ARG A 104 11.44 17.76 32.51
C ARG A 104 11.12 18.38 33.89
N PRO A 105 9.85 18.31 34.35
CA PRO A 105 8.70 17.72 33.67
C PRO A 105 8.06 18.67 32.64
N ILE A 106 7.72 18.13 31.48
CA ILE A 106 6.99 18.85 30.42
C ILE A 106 5.50 18.56 30.60
N VAL A 107 4.70 19.60 30.84
CA VAL A 107 3.28 19.47 31.17
C VAL A 107 2.39 20.04 30.07
N ARG A 108 1.18 19.47 29.94
CA ARG A 108 0.16 20.00 29.01
C ARG A 108 -0.52 21.25 29.55
N GLN A 109 -0.73 21.31 30.86
CA GLN A 109 -1.33 22.45 31.56
C GLN A 109 -0.32 22.92 32.60
N PRO A 110 0.29 24.11 32.40
CA PRO A 110 1.26 24.63 33.35
C PRO A 110 0.59 25.04 34.66
N ASP A 111 1.31 24.86 35.77
CA ASP A 111 0.93 25.29 37.11
C ASP A 111 2.01 26.21 37.72
N LEU A 112 1.86 26.59 38.99
CA LEU A 112 2.82 27.48 39.66
C LEU A 112 4.23 26.88 39.79
N VAL A 113 4.35 25.55 39.77
CA VAL A 113 5.58 24.79 39.98
C VAL A 113 6.16 24.28 38.65
N HIS A 114 5.32 23.86 37.73
CA HIS A 114 5.68 23.28 36.44
C HIS A 114 5.17 24.17 35.30
N GLN A 115 6.05 25.05 34.81
CA GLN A 115 5.70 26.03 33.78
C GLN A 115 6.12 25.60 32.37
N ILE A 116 6.91 24.54 32.25
CA ILE A 116 7.47 24.10 30.98
C ILE A 116 6.41 23.32 30.20
N THR A 117 6.05 23.84 29.03
CA THR A 117 5.14 23.18 28.10
C THR A 117 5.86 22.64 26.88
N ARG A 118 5.19 21.76 26.12
CA ARG A 118 5.70 21.22 24.85
C ARG A 118 6.10 22.35 23.90
N GLU A 119 5.24 23.35 23.74
CA GLU A 119 5.45 24.47 22.81
C GLU A 119 6.71 25.26 23.18
N SER A 120 6.94 25.50 24.48
CA SER A 120 8.13 26.20 24.96
C SER A 120 9.43 25.44 24.68
N VAL A 121 9.41 24.10 24.72
CA VAL A 121 10.57 23.26 24.42
C VAL A 121 10.81 23.19 22.93
N LEU A 122 9.76 23.05 22.11
CA LEU A 122 9.86 23.06 20.66
C LEU A 122 10.43 24.40 20.14
N GLU A 123 9.96 25.52 20.67
CA GLU A 123 10.47 26.86 20.29
C GLU A 123 11.96 27.03 20.63
N LYS A 124 12.38 26.52 21.80
CA LYS A 124 13.80 26.53 22.19
C LYS A 124 14.65 25.62 21.29
N PHE A 125 14.16 24.42 21.01
CA PHE A 125 14.83 23.46 20.14
C PHE A 125 15.04 24.03 18.73
N GLU A 126 13.99 24.62 18.14
CA GLU A 126 14.04 25.18 16.78
C GLU A 126 15.05 26.34 16.67
N LYS A 127 15.21 27.14 17.73
CA LYS A 127 16.22 28.21 17.79
C LYS A 127 17.65 27.69 17.93
N GLU A 128 17.85 26.53 18.57
CA GLU A 128 19.18 26.05 18.95
C GLU A 128 19.73 24.95 18.03
N VAL A 129 18.88 24.08 17.50
CA VAL A 129 19.31 22.78 16.93
C VAL A 129 18.99 22.60 15.43
N SER A 130 18.32 23.56 14.76
CA SER A 130 18.00 23.51 13.32
C SER A 130 16.77 22.63 12.98
N PRO A 131 16.21 22.70 11.76
CA PRO A 131 14.78 22.80 11.54
C PRO A 131 13.96 21.65 12.15
N LEU A 132 12.89 22.03 12.84
CA LEU A 132 11.87 21.11 13.30
C LEU A 132 10.86 20.87 12.17
N PRO A 133 10.67 19.63 11.67
CA PRO A 133 9.64 19.36 10.67
C PRO A 133 8.25 19.65 11.24
N GLU A 134 7.34 20.16 10.41
CA GLU A 134 5.93 20.36 10.77
C GLU A 134 5.28 19.08 11.32
N ASN A 135 5.67 17.93 10.76
CA ASN A 135 5.31 16.61 11.27
C ASN A 135 6.59 15.81 11.59
N LEU A 136 6.86 15.62 12.88
CA LEU A 136 7.98 14.83 13.42
C LEU A 136 7.98 13.35 12.98
N TYR A 137 6.84 12.86 12.50
CA TYR A 137 6.63 11.50 12.04
C TYR A 137 6.27 11.46 10.55
N GLY A 138 6.68 12.47 9.77
CA GLY A 138 6.42 12.55 8.32
C GLY A 138 6.98 11.37 7.51
N ASP A 139 7.93 10.62 8.06
CA ASP A 139 8.47 9.37 7.51
C ASP A 139 7.55 8.17 7.69
N LEU A 140 6.63 8.18 8.67
CA LEU A 140 5.71 7.07 8.89
C LEU A 140 4.74 6.93 7.71
N PRO A 141 4.40 5.70 7.29
CA PRO A 141 3.59 5.46 6.09
C PRO A 141 2.29 6.28 6.02
N GLU A 142 1.54 6.38 7.12
CA GLU A 142 0.27 7.14 7.20
C GLU A 142 0.46 8.65 7.00
N SER A 143 1.62 9.18 7.39
CA SER A 143 1.97 10.61 7.30
C SER A 143 2.63 10.99 5.96
N GLN A 144 3.03 10.01 5.15
CA GLN A 144 3.58 10.26 3.83
C GLN A 144 2.52 10.88 2.92
N ILE A 145 2.95 11.76 2.04
CA ILE A 145 2.10 12.45 1.08
C ILE A 145 2.02 11.63 -0.21
N LEU A 146 0.83 11.54 -0.79
CA LEU A 146 0.67 11.08 -2.17
C LEU A 146 1.22 12.16 -3.11
N VAL A 147 2.50 12.05 -3.47
CA VAL A 147 3.21 13.06 -4.28
C VAL A 147 2.64 13.13 -5.68
N ARG A 148 2.42 11.96 -6.29
CA ARG A 148 1.88 11.85 -7.65
C ARG A 148 1.36 10.45 -7.93
N MET A 149 0.55 10.36 -8.98
CA MET A 149 0.28 9.12 -9.70
C MET A 149 1.32 8.98 -10.82
N ASN A 150 2.23 8.01 -10.72
CA ASN A 150 3.26 7.74 -11.73
C ASN A 150 2.66 7.53 -13.12
N ARG A 151 1.48 6.89 -13.15
CA ARG A 151 0.63 6.81 -14.33
C ARG A 151 -0.79 6.52 -13.89
N VAL A 152 -1.77 7.21 -14.48
CA VAL A 152 -3.18 6.88 -14.27
C VAL A 152 -3.54 5.68 -15.14
N PRO A 153 -3.87 4.50 -14.56
CA PRO A 153 -4.26 3.33 -15.35
C PRO A 153 -5.67 3.52 -15.93
N GLN A 154 -5.93 2.89 -17.07
CA GLN A 154 -7.30 2.75 -17.56
C GLN A 154 -8.08 1.80 -16.62
N PRO A 155 -9.39 2.03 -16.37
CA PRO A 155 -10.19 1.18 -15.50
C PRO A 155 -10.10 -0.31 -15.86
N GLU A 156 -10.13 -0.64 -17.16
CA GLU A 156 -10.01 -2.01 -17.67
C GLU A 156 -8.65 -2.64 -17.33
N GLU A 157 -7.58 -1.85 -17.35
CA GLU A 157 -6.26 -2.32 -16.95
C GLU A 157 -6.24 -2.66 -15.45
N LEU A 158 -6.85 -1.82 -14.62
CA LEU A 158 -6.93 -2.05 -13.19
C LEU A 158 -7.66 -3.37 -12.88
N LEU A 159 -8.78 -3.64 -13.56
CA LEU A 159 -9.51 -4.91 -13.41
C LEU A 159 -8.67 -6.12 -13.88
N ARG A 160 -7.94 -6.01 -14.98
CA ARG A 160 -7.04 -7.08 -15.46
C ARG A 160 -5.92 -7.36 -14.45
N ARG A 161 -5.29 -6.31 -13.93
CA ARG A 161 -4.24 -6.43 -12.91
C ARG A 161 -4.76 -7.00 -11.60
N TYR A 162 -5.98 -6.65 -11.20
CA TYR A 162 -6.64 -7.26 -10.05
C TYR A 162 -6.80 -8.78 -10.23
N ASN A 163 -7.32 -9.23 -11.38
CA ASN A 163 -7.49 -10.65 -11.65
C ASN A 163 -6.14 -11.39 -11.68
N LEU A 164 -5.11 -10.77 -12.26
CA LEU A 164 -3.74 -11.32 -12.24
C LEU A 164 -3.20 -11.44 -10.81
N ALA A 165 -3.32 -10.38 -10.02
CA ALA A 165 -2.86 -10.36 -8.63
C ALA A 165 -3.62 -11.37 -7.76
N LEU A 166 -4.89 -11.63 -8.06
CA LEU A 166 -5.69 -12.65 -7.39
C LEU A 166 -5.17 -14.06 -7.71
N ALA A 167 -4.86 -14.33 -8.97
CA ALA A 167 -4.26 -15.60 -9.37
C ALA A 167 -2.89 -15.79 -8.70
N GLN A 168 -2.01 -14.79 -8.79
CA GLN A 168 -0.68 -14.80 -8.16
C GLN A 168 -0.77 -15.07 -6.65
N GLY A 169 -1.66 -14.36 -5.95
CA GLY A 169 -1.84 -14.53 -4.50
C GLY A 169 -2.26 -15.93 -4.08
N LEU A 170 -3.04 -16.65 -4.90
CA LEU A 170 -3.34 -18.06 -4.67
C LEU A 170 -2.14 -18.95 -5.00
N LEU A 171 -1.44 -18.68 -6.11
CA LEU A 171 -0.29 -19.47 -6.55
C LEU A 171 0.89 -19.39 -5.57
N TYR A 172 1.05 -18.30 -4.82
CA TYR A 172 2.04 -18.21 -3.74
C TYR A 172 1.83 -19.22 -2.61
N ARG A 173 0.60 -19.73 -2.47
CA ARG A 173 0.27 -20.75 -1.47
C ARG A 173 0.29 -22.16 -2.05
N CYS A 174 0.60 -22.31 -3.34
CA CYS A 174 0.71 -23.62 -3.96
C CYS A 174 2.04 -24.28 -3.57
N TYR A 175 1.94 -25.54 -3.13
CA TYR A 175 3.13 -26.37 -2.85
C TYR A 175 3.89 -26.74 -4.13
N ARG A 176 3.16 -27.02 -5.21
CA ARG A 176 3.69 -27.40 -6.52
C ARG A 176 2.80 -26.83 -7.61
N MET A 177 3.41 -26.41 -8.71
CA MET A 177 2.72 -25.98 -9.92
C MET A 177 3.11 -26.89 -11.08
N GLU A 178 2.12 -27.35 -11.83
CA GLU A 178 2.32 -28.09 -13.07
C GLU A 178 1.83 -27.21 -14.22
N ILE A 179 2.71 -26.98 -15.19
CA ILE A 179 2.44 -26.11 -16.33
C ILE A 179 2.70 -26.93 -17.59
N LYS A 180 1.68 -27.06 -18.44
CA LYS A 180 1.84 -27.62 -19.78
C LYS A 180 2.14 -26.49 -20.75
N ILE A 181 3.20 -26.64 -21.53
CA ILE A 181 3.71 -25.60 -22.44
C ILE A 181 3.74 -26.20 -23.84
N TRP A 182 2.97 -25.61 -24.75
CA TRP A 182 2.86 -26.07 -26.14
C TRP A 182 3.87 -25.38 -27.06
N ASP A 183 4.07 -24.07 -26.85
CA ASP A 183 4.97 -23.21 -27.61
C ASP A 183 5.81 -22.34 -26.67
N SER A 184 6.82 -21.64 -27.19
CA SER A 184 7.60 -20.67 -26.41
C SER A 184 8.28 -21.20 -25.13
N TYR A 185 8.52 -22.52 -25.03
CA TYR A 185 9.14 -23.15 -23.85
C TYR A 185 10.51 -22.55 -23.51
N LYS A 186 11.27 -22.08 -24.51
CA LYS A 186 12.56 -21.42 -24.30
C LYS A 186 12.43 -20.17 -23.43
N THR A 187 11.40 -19.36 -23.67
CA THR A 187 11.13 -18.14 -22.90
C THR A 187 10.76 -18.48 -21.46
N VAL A 188 9.84 -19.44 -21.28
CA VAL A 188 9.44 -19.88 -19.94
C VAL A 188 10.65 -20.43 -19.19
N PHE A 189 11.45 -21.29 -19.83
CA PHE A 189 12.64 -21.87 -19.23
C PHE A 189 13.70 -20.83 -18.86
N HIS A 190 13.87 -19.81 -19.71
CA HIS A 190 14.74 -18.68 -19.40
C HIS A 190 14.29 -17.99 -18.11
N TYR A 191 12.99 -17.67 -17.97
CA TYR A 191 12.46 -17.06 -16.75
C TYR A 191 12.50 -18.00 -15.53
N LEU A 192 12.28 -19.31 -15.71
CA LEU A 192 12.43 -20.30 -14.63
C LEU A 192 13.85 -20.31 -14.07
N LYS A 193 14.86 -20.27 -14.95
CA LYS A 193 16.27 -20.18 -14.56
C LYS A 193 16.62 -18.84 -13.93
N LEU A 194 16.16 -17.73 -14.52
CA LEU A 194 16.39 -16.40 -14.00
C LEU A 194 15.82 -16.23 -12.58
N ALA A 195 14.63 -16.78 -12.34
CA ALA A 195 13.98 -16.79 -11.04
C ALA A 195 14.49 -17.90 -10.09
N GLN A 196 15.45 -18.73 -10.53
CA GLN A 196 16.08 -19.81 -9.76
C GLN A 196 15.07 -20.78 -9.12
N LEU A 197 13.98 -21.07 -9.84
CA LEU A 197 12.92 -21.95 -9.31
C LEU A 197 13.36 -23.41 -9.37
N MET A 198 13.03 -24.19 -8.33
CA MET A 198 13.18 -25.65 -8.37
C MET A 198 12.16 -26.23 -9.34
N HIS A 199 12.61 -26.95 -10.37
CA HIS A 199 11.73 -27.49 -11.41
C HIS A 199 12.20 -28.87 -11.90
N LYS A 200 11.24 -29.66 -12.38
CA LYS A 200 11.47 -30.88 -13.16
C LYS A 200 10.72 -30.74 -14.48
N ILE A 201 11.35 -31.13 -15.58
CA ILE A 201 10.78 -31.02 -16.92
C ILE A 201 10.56 -32.43 -17.45
N TYR A 202 9.38 -32.64 -18.02
CA TYR A 202 8.96 -33.88 -18.66
C TYR A 202 8.50 -33.55 -20.08
N GLN A 203 8.84 -34.40 -21.04
CA GLN A 203 8.28 -34.32 -22.39
C GLN A 203 6.98 -35.12 -22.41
N GLU A 204 5.88 -34.52 -22.85
CA GLU A 204 4.59 -35.22 -22.89
C GLU A 204 4.63 -36.27 -24.01
N GLY A 205 4.69 -37.56 -23.66
CA GLY A 205 4.75 -38.68 -24.61
C GLY A 205 5.82 -39.75 -24.34
N GLU A 206 6.64 -39.61 -23.30
CA GLU A 206 7.58 -40.63 -22.79
C GLU A 206 7.33 -40.94 -21.31
#